data_AF-A0A536HFD6-F1
#
_entry.id   AF-A0A536HFD6-F1
#
_cell.length_a   1.000
_cell.length_b   1.000
_cell.length_c   1.000
_cell.angle_alpha   90.00
_cell.angle_beta   90.00
_cell.angle_gamma   90.00
#
_symmetry.space_group_name_H-M   'P 1'
#
loop_
_entity.id
_entity.type
_entity.pdbx_description
1 polymer ?
#
loop_
_entity_poly.entity_id
_entity_poly.type
_entity_poly.pdbx_seq_one_letter_code
_entity_poly.pdbx_strand_id
1 'polypeptide(L)'
;MDDSDRPSLDPTIGHAIVAFGSSQSCSLESRAAVSVAVDVLRDCLKEDLNDIVSGRKPINTDAYLPPTWRIGVDEAFMVGMTNAMNSVERGLHDAGWGGPANTAEELCLKAIFDHASDVVPEIYKVEDENQLRDDLMDLRELGFQDIDHQFLFEPEMDGIDKSDLGAHLGMQSLSRRDAFTRFSNR
;
A
#
# COMPACT_ATOMS: atom_id res chain seq x y z
N MET A 1 -24.79 -8.05 1.02
CA MET A 1 -25.21 -7.34 2.24
C MET A 1 -26.18 -6.26 1.82
N ASP A 2 -27.22 -6.00 2.61
CA ASP A 2 -28.05 -4.81 2.41
C ASP A 2 -27.22 -3.59 2.84
N ASP A 3 -27.30 -2.51 2.09
CA ASP A 3 -26.48 -1.31 2.28
C ASP A 3 -26.79 -0.61 3.62
N SER A 4 -27.95 -0.93 4.21
CA SER A 4 -28.41 -0.44 5.51
C SER A 4 -27.60 -0.96 6.71
N ASP A 5 -26.86 -2.05 6.56
CA ASP A 5 -26.21 -2.74 7.69
C ASP A 5 -24.71 -2.40 7.82
N ARG A 6 -24.14 -1.64 6.87
CA ARG A 6 -22.73 -1.22 6.92
C ARG A 6 -22.53 -0.10 7.95
N PRO A 7 -21.53 -0.20 8.84
CA PRO A 7 -21.18 0.91 9.72
C PRO A 7 -20.74 2.13 8.92
N SER A 8 -21.08 3.33 9.41
CA SER A 8 -20.53 4.57 8.88
C SER A 8 -19.03 4.67 9.16
N LEU A 9 -18.27 5.14 8.18
CA LEU A 9 -16.88 5.53 8.38
C LEU A 9 -16.81 6.78 9.27
N ASP A 10 -15.95 6.80 10.27
CA ASP A 10 -15.69 8.01 11.08
C ASP A 10 -14.73 8.91 10.30
N PRO A 11 -15.19 10.06 9.76
CA PRO A 11 -14.32 10.93 8.96
C PRO A 11 -13.23 11.59 9.82
N THR A 12 -13.40 11.72 11.14
CA THR A 12 -12.48 12.49 11.97
C THR A 12 -11.07 11.90 12.04
N ILE A 13 -10.94 10.58 11.85
CA ILE A 13 -9.65 9.89 11.78
C ILE A 13 -8.85 10.33 10.53
N GLY A 14 -9.52 10.83 9.49
CA GLY A 14 -8.89 11.35 8.28
C GLY A 14 -8.08 12.64 8.51
N HIS A 15 -8.24 13.32 9.64
CA HIS A 15 -7.40 14.48 9.98
C HIS A 15 -5.92 14.13 10.16
N ALA A 16 -5.60 12.86 10.46
CA ALA A 16 -4.23 12.42 10.63
C ALA A 16 -3.46 12.32 9.29
N ILE A 17 -4.16 12.07 8.17
CA ILE A 17 -3.55 11.95 6.85
C ILE A 17 -3.34 13.34 6.26
N VAL A 18 -2.07 13.69 6.06
CA VAL A 18 -1.64 15.03 5.61
C VAL A 18 -0.55 15.02 4.55
N ALA A 19 0.02 13.85 4.23
CA ALA A 19 1.00 13.69 3.15
C ALA A 19 0.44 14.14 1.79
N PHE A 20 1.35 14.48 0.88
CA PHE A 20 1.04 14.85 -0.51
C PHE A 20 0.05 16.01 -0.65
N GLY A 21 -0.07 16.87 0.36
CA GLY A 21 -1.07 17.96 0.35
C GLY A 21 -2.52 17.48 0.47
N SER A 22 -2.76 16.21 0.82
CA SER A 22 -4.08 15.57 0.95
C SER A 22 -5.09 16.35 1.78
N SER A 23 -4.63 17.12 2.77
CA SER A 23 -5.50 18.01 3.57
C SER A 23 -6.20 19.11 2.78
N GLN A 24 -5.70 19.43 1.58
CA GLN A 24 -6.22 20.46 0.68
C GLN A 24 -6.89 19.87 -0.56
N SER A 25 -6.41 18.71 -1.02
CA SER A 25 -6.85 18.07 -2.27
C SER A 25 -7.88 16.96 -2.09
N CYS A 26 -7.99 16.35 -0.90
CA CYS A 26 -8.86 15.20 -0.69
C CYS A 26 -9.94 15.47 0.35
N SER A 27 -11.08 14.79 0.18
CA SER A 27 -12.15 14.80 1.17
C SER A 27 -11.67 14.23 2.51
N LEU A 28 -12.37 14.57 3.59
CA LEU A 28 -12.07 14.02 4.90
C LEU A 28 -12.43 12.52 4.98
N GLU A 29 -13.46 12.09 4.24
CA GLU A 29 -13.88 10.69 4.15
C GLU A 29 -12.84 9.83 3.42
N SER A 30 -12.29 10.32 2.30
CA SER A 30 -11.23 9.63 1.55
C SER A 30 -9.98 9.40 2.41
N ARG A 31 -9.59 10.42 3.18
CA ARG A 31 -8.49 10.30 4.14
C ARG A 31 -8.81 9.35 5.29
N ALA A 32 -10.06 9.29 5.73
CA ALA A 32 -10.47 8.30 6.72
C ALA A 32 -10.40 6.88 6.15
N ALA A 33 -10.74 6.66 4.88
CA ALA A 33 -10.61 5.37 4.23
C ALA A 33 -9.14 4.92 4.15
N VAL A 34 -8.22 5.84 3.83
CA VAL A 34 -6.77 5.58 3.90
C VAL A 34 -6.35 5.16 5.31
N SER A 35 -6.81 5.87 6.34
CA SER A 35 -6.49 5.56 7.74
C SER A 35 -6.97 4.16 8.14
N VAL A 36 -8.21 3.79 7.79
CA VAL A 36 -8.75 2.44 8.03
C VAL A 36 -7.97 1.38 7.26
N ALA A 37 -7.61 1.64 6.00
CA ALA A 37 -6.82 0.71 5.20
C ALA A 37 -5.45 0.44 5.83
N VAL A 38 -4.79 1.45 6.41
CA VAL A 38 -3.54 1.28 7.16
C VAL A 38 -3.74 0.33 8.34
N ASP A 39 -4.78 0.54 9.15
CA ASP A 39 -5.07 -0.28 10.33
C ASP A 39 -5.32 -1.75 9.93
N VAL A 40 -6.16 -1.99 8.92
CA VAL A 40 -6.47 -3.33 8.42
C VAL A 40 -5.21 -4.04 7.92
N LEU A 41 -4.42 -3.39 7.06
CA LEU A 41 -3.22 -4.01 6.49
C LEU A 41 -2.13 -4.25 7.53
N ARG A 42 -2.01 -3.39 8.54
CA ARG A 42 -1.10 -3.61 9.68
C ARG A 42 -1.51 -4.86 10.47
N ASP A 43 -2.81 -5.06 10.70
CA ASP A 43 -3.31 -6.25 11.36
C ASP A 43 -3.07 -7.51 10.51
N CYS A 44 -3.31 -7.45 9.19
CA CYS A 44 -2.97 -8.54 8.26
C CYS A 44 -1.48 -8.92 8.32
N LEU A 45 -0.57 -7.94 8.27
CA LEU A 45 0.87 -8.15 8.37
C LEU A 45 1.26 -8.82 9.69
N LYS A 46 0.65 -8.37 10.80
CA LYS A 46 0.91 -8.91 12.13
C LYS A 46 0.42 -10.36 12.26
N GLU A 47 -0.76 -10.67 11.73
CA GLU A 47 -1.28 -12.03 11.69
C GLU A 47 -0.36 -12.96 10.87
N ASP A 48 0.04 -12.52 9.68
CA ASP A 48 0.92 -13.31 8.81
C ASP A 48 2.31 -13.53 9.44
N LEU A 49 2.88 -12.52 10.12
CA LEU A 49 4.12 -12.67 10.87
C LEU A 49 3.95 -13.70 12.01
N ASN A 50 2.85 -13.63 12.76
CA ASN A 50 2.56 -14.59 13.83
C ASN A 50 2.38 -16.01 13.27
N ASP A 51 1.76 -16.16 12.10
CA ASP A 51 1.62 -17.44 11.41
C ASP A 51 2.98 -18.03 11.07
N ILE A 52 3.86 -17.24 10.45
CA ILE A 52 5.22 -17.69 10.11
C ILE A 52 6.01 -18.10 11.35
N VAL A 53 6.01 -17.27 12.40
CA VAL A 53 6.69 -17.58 13.68
C VAL A 53 6.14 -18.86 14.31
N SER A 54 4.85 -19.13 14.11
CA SER A 54 4.18 -20.35 14.59
C SER A 54 4.35 -21.56 13.66
N GLY A 55 5.10 -21.43 12.56
CA GLY A 55 5.27 -22.47 11.54
C GLY A 55 4.03 -22.74 10.69
N ARG A 56 3.06 -21.81 10.68
CA ARG A 56 1.88 -21.83 9.81
C ARG A 56 2.16 -21.07 8.53
N LYS A 57 1.36 -21.36 7.51
CA LYS A 57 1.40 -20.61 6.25
C LYS A 57 0.63 -19.29 6.45
N PRO A 58 1.18 -18.13 6.04
CA PRO A 58 0.47 -16.87 6.10
C PRO A 58 -0.73 -16.88 5.14
N ILE A 59 -1.79 -16.18 5.50
CA ILE A 59 -3.09 -16.23 4.82
C ILE A 59 -3.47 -14.90 4.15
N ASN A 60 -2.93 -13.77 4.62
CA ASN A 60 -3.32 -12.43 4.16
C ASN A 60 -2.32 -11.81 3.16
N THR A 61 -1.27 -12.54 2.76
CA THR A 61 -0.20 -12.02 1.88
C THR A 61 -0.69 -11.47 0.54
N ASP A 62 -1.87 -11.86 0.10
CA ASP A 62 -2.48 -11.34 -1.13
C ASP A 62 -2.98 -9.90 -1.03
N ALA A 63 -3.25 -9.42 0.18
CA ALA A 63 -3.69 -8.05 0.42
C ALA A 63 -2.58 -7.01 0.22
N TYR A 64 -1.30 -7.40 0.29
CA TYR A 64 -0.18 -6.45 0.23
C TYR A 64 1.07 -6.94 -0.52
N LEU A 65 1.12 -8.20 -0.98
CA LEU A 65 2.21 -8.70 -1.82
C LEU A 65 1.73 -9.08 -3.23
N PRO A 66 2.58 -8.82 -4.24
CA PRO A 66 2.37 -9.38 -5.57
C PRO A 66 2.46 -10.91 -5.54
N PRO A 67 1.74 -11.63 -6.42
CA PRO A 67 1.67 -13.10 -6.41
C PRO A 67 3.03 -13.81 -6.34
N THR A 68 4.02 -13.30 -7.07
CA THR A 68 5.38 -13.88 -7.14
C THR A 68 6.12 -13.81 -5.81
N TRP A 69 5.86 -12.79 -4.98
CA TRP A 69 6.54 -12.59 -3.71
C TRP A 69 5.92 -13.39 -2.56
N ARG A 70 4.70 -13.92 -2.73
CA ARG A 70 3.97 -14.72 -1.72
C ARG A 70 4.60 -16.10 -1.49
N ILE A 71 5.43 -16.57 -2.41
CA ILE A 71 6.07 -17.89 -2.31
C ILE A 71 7.35 -17.80 -1.49
N GLY A 72 7.48 -18.64 -0.46
CA GLY A 72 8.71 -18.70 0.34
C GLY A 72 8.98 -17.40 1.10
N VAL A 73 7.92 -16.78 1.61
CA VAL A 73 7.97 -15.70 2.59
C VAL A 73 8.51 -16.27 3.90
N ASP A 74 9.48 -15.57 4.49
CA ASP A 74 10.08 -15.92 5.78
C ASP A 74 9.93 -14.80 6.80
N GLU A 75 10.32 -15.09 8.04
CA GLU A 75 10.19 -14.14 9.16
C GLU A 75 10.96 -12.85 8.92
N ALA A 76 12.19 -12.94 8.38
CA ALA A 76 13.02 -11.77 8.13
C ALA A 76 12.39 -10.83 7.10
N PHE A 77 11.83 -11.39 6.03
CA PHE A 77 11.11 -10.64 5.02
C PHE A 77 9.86 -9.97 5.60
N MET A 78 9.06 -10.68 6.42
CA MET A 78 7.86 -10.10 7.03
C MET A 78 8.16 -9.01 8.06
N VAL A 79 9.24 -9.15 8.81
CA VAL A 79 9.73 -8.06 9.68
C VAL A 79 10.12 -6.84 8.83
N GLY A 80 10.76 -7.05 7.68
CA GLY A 80 11.05 -5.99 6.71
C GLY A 80 9.78 -5.31 6.20
N MET A 81 8.77 -6.07 5.78
CA MET A 81 7.48 -5.53 5.32
C MET A 81 6.74 -4.77 6.43
N THR A 82 6.78 -5.26 7.67
CA THR A 82 6.22 -4.57 8.83
C THR A 82 6.90 -3.21 9.04
N ASN A 83 8.24 -3.16 8.92
CA ASN A 83 8.98 -1.90 9.02
C ASN A 83 8.64 -0.94 7.86
N ALA A 84 8.45 -1.46 6.64
CA ALA A 84 8.02 -0.66 5.50
C ALA A 84 6.62 -0.07 5.73
N MET A 85 5.66 -0.86 6.21
CA MET A 85 4.32 -0.38 6.56
C MET A 85 4.37 0.72 7.63
N ASN A 86 5.16 0.53 8.70
CA ASN A 86 5.35 1.54 9.75
C ASN A 86 6.04 2.82 9.24
N SER A 87 6.88 2.71 8.21
CA SER A 87 7.52 3.84 7.55
C SER A 87 6.49 4.65 6.76
N VAL A 88 5.65 3.96 5.96
CA VAL A 88 4.57 4.55 5.18
C VAL A 88 3.50 5.18 6.05
N GLU A 89 3.02 4.50 7.10
CA GLU A 89 2.04 5.06 8.06
C GLU A 89 2.53 6.38 8.65
N ARG A 90 3.79 6.42 9.09
CA ARG A 90 4.40 7.65 9.62
C ARG A 90 4.53 8.73 8.56
N GLY A 91 4.88 8.34 7.34
CA GLY A 91 4.97 9.24 6.20
C GLY A 91 3.63 9.87 5.86
N LEU A 92 2.53 9.10 5.86
CA LEU A 92 1.18 9.59 5.61
C LEU A 92 0.74 10.68 6.61
N HIS A 93 1.28 10.65 7.83
CA HIS A 93 1.07 11.65 8.89
C HIS A 93 2.04 12.85 8.82
N ASP A 94 2.94 12.89 7.84
CA ASP A 94 3.92 13.97 7.67
C ASP A 94 3.65 14.73 6.35
N ALA A 95 3.29 16.01 6.48
CA ALA A 95 3.03 16.87 5.33
C ALA A 95 4.28 17.11 4.46
N GLY A 96 5.49 16.89 5.01
CA GLY A 96 6.76 16.99 4.30
C GLY A 96 7.23 15.67 3.69
N TRP A 97 6.45 14.59 3.78
CA TRP A 97 6.88 13.29 3.27
C TRP A 97 6.97 13.29 1.75
N GLY A 98 8.17 12.97 1.23
CA GLY A 98 8.46 12.87 -0.21
C GLY A 98 8.03 11.56 -0.86
N GLY A 99 7.36 10.68 -0.11
CA GLY A 99 6.90 9.37 -0.56
C GLY A 99 7.86 8.22 -0.21
N PRO A 100 7.53 7.01 -0.70
CA PRO A 100 8.28 5.79 -0.41
C PRO A 100 9.78 5.88 -0.77
N ALA A 101 10.62 5.27 0.05
CA ALA A 101 12.08 5.27 -0.13
C ALA A 101 12.62 3.97 -0.76
N ASN A 102 11.80 2.92 -0.87
CA ASN A 102 12.16 1.62 -1.42
C ASN A 102 10.90 0.89 -1.95
N THR A 103 11.12 -0.21 -2.67
CA THR A 103 10.04 -0.98 -3.30
C THR A 103 9.03 -1.53 -2.30
N ALA A 104 9.46 -1.96 -1.12
CA ALA A 104 8.55 -2.46 -0.08
C ALA A 104 7.61 -1.37 0.44
N GLU A 105 8.11 -0.15 0.63
CA GLU A 105 7.29 1.01 1.00
C GLU A 105 6.31 1.39 -0.13
N GLU A 106 6.73 1.29 -1.40
CA GLU A 106 5.81 1.50 -2.53
C GLU A 106 4.70 0.45 -2.56
N LEU A 107 5.02 -0.82 -2.34
CA LEU A 107 4.03 -1.89 -2.23
C LEU A 107 3.05 -1.65 -1.07
N CYS A 108 3.53 -1.23 0.10
CA CYS A 108 2.68 -0.91 1.23
C CYS A 108 1.75 0.27 0.93
N LEU A 109 2.27 1.36 0.37
CA LEU A 109 1.44 2.52 0.00
C LEU A 109 0.39 2.14 -1.05
N LYS A 110 0.75 1.27 -2.00
CA LYS A 110 -0.15 0.85 -3.08
C LYS A 110 -1.27 0.01 -2.50
N ALA A 111 -0.91 -0.96 -1.65
CA ALA A 111 -1.86 -1.79 -0.93
C ALA A 111 -2.82 -0.93 -0.12
N ILE A 112 -2.34 0.11 0.58
CA ILE A 112 -3.20 1.04 1.33
C ILE A 112 -4.22 1.72 0.41
N PHE A 113 -3.79 2.27 -0.72
CA PHE A 113 -4.72 2.93 -1.65
C PHE A 113 -5.70 1.96 -2.31
N ASP A 114 -5.25 0.78 -2.74
CA ASP A 114 -6.13 -0.26 -3.27
C ASP A 114 -7.15 -0.70 -2.22
N HIS A 115 -6.73 -0.93 -0.96
CA HIS A 115 -7.65 -1.34 0.10
C HIS A 115 -8.64 -0.22 0.44
N ALA A 116 -8.19 1.03 0.44
CA ALA A 116 -9.04 2.19 0.67
C ALA A 116 -10.10 2.35 -0.45
N SER A 117 -9.77 2.06 -1.72
CA SER A 117 -10.71 2.20 -2.83
C SER A 117 -11.63 0.99 -3.02
N ASP A 118 -11.13 -0.21 -2.73
CA ASP A 118 -11.79 -1.45 -3.16
C ASP A 118 -12.40 -2.21 -1.98
N VAL A 119 -11.77 -2.20 -0.81
CA VAL A 119 -12.20 -3.03 0.34
C VAL A 119 -12.93 -2.22 1.39
N VAL A 120 -12.48 -1.00 1.70
CA VAL A 120 -13.15 -0.13 2.68
C VAL A 120 -14.61 0.13 2.29
N PRO A 121 -14.95 0.46 1.03
CA PRO A 121 -16.35 0.64 0.64
C PRO A 121 -17.17 -0.62 0.79
N GLU A 122 -16.61 -1.83 0.63
CA GLU A 122 -17.39 -3.07 0.83
C GLU A 122 -17.82 -3.26 2.29
N ILE A 123 -17.03 -2.75 3.24
CA ILE A 123 -17.23 -2.93 4.68
C ILE A 123 -17.96 -1.74 5.31
N TYR A 124 -17.59 -0.52 4.92
CA TYR A 124 -18.08 0.73 5.48
C TYR A 124 -18.96 1.47 4.48
N LYS A 125 -19.94 2.20 5.00
CA LYS A 125 -20.70 3.12 4.18
C LYS A 125 -19.84 4.35 3.86
N VAL A 126 -19.62 4.57 2.56
CA VAL A 126 -18.97 5.74 1.97
C VAL A 126 -20.03 6.55 1.23
N GLU A 127 -20.08 7.87 1.42
CA GLU A 127 -21.11 8.72 0.81
C GLU A 127 -20.92 8.86 -0.71
N ASP A 128 -19.69 9.00 -1.19
CA ASP A 128 -19.36 9.11 -2.60
C ASP A 128 -18.13 8.26 -2.98
N GLU A 129 -18.39 7.04 -3.46
CA GLU A 129 -17.32 6.13 -3.91
C GLU A 129 -16.56 6.64 -5.15
N ASN A 130 -17.17 7.49 -5.99
CA ASN A 130 -16.47 8.02 -7.16
C ASN A 130 -15.47 9.09 -6.73
N GLN A 131 -15.89 10.01 -5.86
CA GLN A 131 -14.98 10.99 -5.28
C GLN A 131 -13.85 10.33 -4.50
N LEU A 132 -14.13 9.25 -3.76
CA LEU A 132 -13.11 8.45 -3.10
C LEU A 132 -12.06 7.93 -4.09
N ARG A 133 -12.49 7.33 -5.21
CA ARG A 133 -11.58 6.81 -6.23
C ARG A 133 -10.76 7.91 -6.89
N ASP A 134 -11.37 9.05 -7.21
CA ASP A 134 -10.69 10.20 -7.80
C ASP A 134 -9.63 10.76 -6.83
N ASP A 135 -9.98 10.98 -5.56
CA ASP A 135 -9.05 11.45 -4.53
C ASP A 135 -7.85 10.50 -4.36
N LEU A 136 -8.10 9.19 -4.34
CA LEU A 136 -7.04 8.18 -4.18
C LEU A 136 -6.17 8.09 -5.43
N MET A 137 -6.73 8.27 -6.62
CA MET A 137 -5.96 8.34 -7.86
C MET A 137 -5.00 9.53 -7.84
N ASP A 138 -5.48 10.70 -7.44
CA ASP A 138 -4.66 11.91 -7.31
C ASP A 138 -3.52 11.71 -6.28
N LEU A 139 -3.81 11.11 -5.12
CA LEU A 139 -2.79 10.77 -4.13
C LEU A 139 -1.78 9.75 -4.65
N ARG A 140 -2.24 8.80 -5.47
CA ARG A 140 -1.36 7.82 -6.10
C ARG A 140 -0.40 8.50 -7.08
N GLU A 141 -0.87 9.41 -7.91
CA GLU A 141 0.00 10.16 -8.84
C GLU A 141 1.06 10.99 -8.10
N LEU A 142 0.73 11.52 -6.92
CA LEU A 142 1.67 12.28 -6.09
C LEU A 142 2.63 11.38 -5.29
N GLY A 143 2.15 10.25 -4.80
CA GLY A 143 2.89 9.32 -3.95
C GLY A 143 3.80 8.35 -4.70
N PHE A 144 3.49 8.05 -5.96
CA PHE A 144 4.27 7.16 -6.81
C PHE A 144 4.91 7.94 -7.96
N GLN A 145 6.21 8.17 -7.85
CA GLN A 145 6.97 8.81 -8.94
C GLN A 145 7.48 7.79 -9.97
N ASP A 146 7.25 6.49 -9.76
CA ASP A 146 7.67 5.40 -10.64
C ASP A 146 6.58 4.33 -10.79
N ILE A 147 6.49 3.73 -11.97
CA ILE A 147 5.58 2.65 -12.36
C ILE A 147 6.12 1.25 -12.04
N ASP A 148 7.36 1.15 -11.56
CA ASP A 148 8.02 -0.09 -11.10
C ASP A 148 7.12 -1.01 -10.29
N HIS A 149 6.40 -0.44 -9.31
CA HIS A 149 5.49 -1.18 -8.45
C HIS A 149 4.32 -1.82 -9.21
N GLN A 150 3.93 -1.32 -10.39
CA GLN A 150 2.82 -1.86 -11.18
C GLN A 150 3.22 -3.18 -11.87
N PHE A 151 4.42 -3.22 -12.44
CA PHE A 151 4.96 -4.40 -13.11
C PHE A 151 5.14 -5.60 -12.17
N LEU A 152 5.33 -5.36 -10.87
CA LEU A 152 5.37 -6.44 -9.88
C LEU A 152 4.08 -7.27 -9.83
N PHE A 153 2.95 -6.71 -10.23
CA PHE A 153 1.65 -7.39 -10.21
C PHE A 153 1.24 -7.97 -11.56
N GLU A 154 2.04 -7.75 -12.63
CA GLU A 154 1.80 -8.36 -13.93
C GLU A 154 2.30 -9.81 -13.92
N PRO A 155 1.43 -10.83 -14.11
CA PRO A 155 1.83 -12.24 -14.04
C PRO A 155 2.91 -12.63 -15.07
N GLU A 156 3.03 -11.86 -16.14
CA GLU A 156 3.97 -12.05 -17.25
C GLU A 156 5.38 -11.57 -16.88
N MET A 157 5.48 -10.68 -15.90
CA MET A 157 6.70 -10.08 -15.40
C MET A 157 7.00 -10.75 -14.05
N ASP A 158 7.88 -11.77 -14.05
CA ASP A 158 8.23 -12.59 -12.87
C ASP A 158 9.00 -11.80 -11.77
N GLY A 159 8.56 -10.59 -11.43
CA GLY A 159 9.28 -9.65 -10.57
C GLY A 159 10.64 -9.21 -11.13
N ILE A 160 10.88 -9.38 -12.44
CA ILE A 160 12.11 -8.96 -13.10
C ILE A 160 11.73 -8.39 -14.47
N ASP A 161 11.85 -7.07 -14.64
CA ASP A 161 11.92 -6.52 -15.98
C ASP A 161 13.35 -6.70 -16.52
N LYS A 162 13.48 -7.55 -17.54
CA LYS A 162 14.75 -7.77 -18.28
C LYS A 162 14.74 -7.04 -19.63
N SER A 163 13.72 -6.24 -19.91
CA SER A 163 13.56 -5.54 -21.17
C SER A 163 14.52 -4.34 -21.25
N ASP A 164 14.94 -4.04 -22.47
CA ASP A 164 15.69 -2.81 -22.75
C ASP A 164 14.87 -1.54 -22.42
N LEU A 165 13.53 -1.67 -22.36
CA LEU A 165 12.61 -0.60 -22.00
C LEU A 165 12.73 -0.23 -20.52
N GLY A 166 12.75 -1.20 -19.61
CA GLY A 166 12.91 -0.92 -18.18
C GLY A 166 14.26 -0.30 -17.84
N ALA A 167 15.32 -0.77 -18.49
CA ALA A 167 16.64 -0.15 -18.38
C ALA A 167 16.66 1.30 -18.92
N HIS A 168 15.90 1.59 -19.98
CA HIS A 168 15.78 2.93 -20.56
C HIS A 168 14.92 3.88 -19.71
N LEU A 169 13.91 3.35 -19.02
CA LEU A 169 13.03 4.11 -18.12
C LEU A 169 13.63 4.35 -16.74
N GLY A 170 14.81 3.78 -16.44
CA GLY A 170 15.48 3.95 -15.15
C GLY A 170 14.88 3.12 -14.02
N MET A 171 14.15 2.05 -14.37
CA MET A 171 13.49 1.17 -13.43
C MET A 171 14.47 0.57 -12.42
N GLN A 172 14.04 0.47 -11.17
CA GLN A 172 14.77 -0.14 -10.07
C GLN A 172 14.71 -1.67 -10.15
N SER A 173 15.56 -2.32 -9.35
CA SER A 173 15.49 -3.78 -9.19
C SER A 173 14.15 -4.17 -8.57
N LEU A 174 13.34 -4.92 -9.32
CA LEU A 174 12.07 -5.50 -8.88
C LEU A 174 12.24 -6.83 -8.11
N SER A 175 13.50 -7.22 -7.85
CA SER A 175 13.82 -8.41 -7.07
C SER A 175 13.41 -8.24 -5.62
N ARG A 176 12.75 -9.26 -5.06
CA ARG A 176 12.42 -9.33 -3.62
C ARG A 176 13.64 -9.13 -2.71
N ARG A 177 14.85 -9.49 -3.17
CA ARG A 177 16.09 -9.31 -2.39
C ARG A 177 16.46 -7.85 -2.19
N ASP A 178 16.05 -6.99 -3.11
CA ASP A 178 16.38 -5.57 -3.11
C ASP A 178 15.22 -4.72 -2.60
N ALA A 179 14.12 -5.35 -2.17
CA ALA A 179 12.87 -4.70 -1.80
C ALA A 179 13.02 -3.60 -0.73
N PHE A 180 13.99 -3.75 0.17
CA PHE A 180 14.27 -2.83 1.27
C PHE A 180 15.47 -1.91 1.00
N THR A 181 16.11 -2.05 -0.16
CA THR A 181 17.21 -1.17 -0.58
C THR A 181 16.62 0.18 -0.97
N ARG A 182 17.22 1.26 -0.43
CA ARG A 182 16.79 2.61 -0.79
C ARG A 182 17.01 2.89 -2.26
N PHE A 183 16.07 3.61 -2.84
CA PHE A 183 16.21 4.14 -4.19
C PHE A 183 17.44 5.05 -4.26
N SER A 184 18.18 4.94 -5.36
CA SER A 184 19.43 5.69 -5.55
C SER A 184 19.21 7.18 -5.89
N ASN A 185 17.98 7.52 -6.30
CA ASN A 185 17.64 8.78 -6.96
C ASN A 185 16.61 9.63 -6.20
N ARG A 186 16.32 9.33 -4.92
CA ARG A 186 15.40 10.11 -4.08
C ARG A 186 16.12 10.66 -2.84
#